data_AF-A0A522TDW8-F1
#
_entry.id   AF-A0A522TDW8-F1
#
_cell.length_a   1.000
_cell.length_b   1.000
_cell.length_c   1.000
_cell.angle_alpha   90.00
_cell.angle_beta   90.00
_cell.angle_gamma   90.00
#
_symmetry.space_group_name_H-M   'P 1'
#
loop_
_entity.id
_entity.type
_entity.pdbx_description
1 polymer ?
#
loop_
_entity_poly.entity_id
_entity_poly.type
_entity_poly.pdbx_seq_one_letter_code
_entity_poly.pdbx_strand_id
1 'polypeptide(L)'
;MKHKPKNPKFSNESAGQAGDDQGLPARSDADSESVKELIDEGQPFEAEVIEGVEDASDQPERPVRTRELPEDDIPEEYRDDGKDV
;
A
#
# COMPACT_ATOMS: atom_id res chain seq x y z
N MET A 1 1.86 5.16 58.17
CA MET A 1 1.74 3.92 57.37
C MET A 1 1.93 4.29 55.91
N LYS A 2 2.83 3.60 55.19
CA LYS A 2 3.24 3.94 53.83
C LYS A 2 2.25 3.34 52.82
N HIS A 3 1.61 4.14 51.98
CA HIS A 3 0.82 3.64 50.86
C HIS A 3 1.73 3.44 49.63
N LYS A 4 1.82 2.19 49.17
CA LYS A 4 2.56 1.79 47.97
C LYS A 4 1.58 1.80 46.79
N PRO A 5 1.75 2.66 45.76
CA PRO A 5 0.93 2.55 44.58
C PRO A 5 1.39 1.36 43.73
N LYS A 6 0.41 0.60 43.25
CA LYS A 6 0.54 -0.56 42.37
C LYS A 6 0.86 -0.08 40.96
N ASN A 7 1.78 -0.76 40.27
CA ASN A 7 2.10 -0.51 38.86
C ASN A 7 0.86 -0.70 37.98
N PRO A 8 0.42 0.30 37.18
CA PRO A 8 -0.33 0.01 35.99
C PRO A 8 0.65 -0.36 34.87
N LYS A 9 0.46 -1.54 34.29
CA LYS A 9 1.07 -1.89 33.01
C LYS A 9 0.49 -0.93 31.98
N PHE A 10 1.29 -0.05 31.42
CA PHE A 10 0.93 0.65 30.20
C PHE A 10 1.11 -0.37 29.07
N SER A 11 0.02 -0.99 28.65
CA SER A 11 0.01 -1.71 27.38
C SER A 11 0.12 -0.64 26.29
N ASN A 12 1.08 -0.80 25.38
CA ASN A 12 1.42 0.17 24.34
C ASN A 12 0.38 0.17 23.19
N GLU A 13 -0.88 -0.15 23.50
CA GLU A 13 -2.00 -0.38 22.57
C GLU A 13 -2.84 0.90 22.36
N SER A 14 -2.46 2.01 23.01
CA SER A 14 -3.23 3.26 22.99
C SER A 14 -2.39 4.46 22.54
N ALA A 15 -1.42 4.25 21.66
CA ALA A 15 -0.84 5.33 20.87
C ALA A 15 -1.81 5.70 19.72
N GLY A 16 -2.91 6.37 20.06
CA GLY A 16 -3.50 7.37 19.16
C GLY A 16 -4.32 6.91 17.95
N GLN A 17 -4.99 5.75 17.98
CA GLN A 17 -6.09 5.45 17.02
C GLN A 17 -7.46 5.58 17.68
N ALA A 18 -7.68 6.68 18.41
CA ALA A 18 -9.02 7.09 18.81
C ALA A 18 -9.45 8.28 17.94
N GLY A 19 -9.50 8.02 16.63
CA GLY A 19 -10.22 8.84 15.66
C GLY A 19 -11.54 8.12 15.41
N ASP A 20 -12.57 8.58 16.10
CA ASP A 20 -13.93 8.18 15.81
C ASP A 20 -14.25 8.75 14.42
N ASP A 21 -14.34 7.92 13.39
CA ASP A 21 -14.73 8.29 12.01
C ASP A 21 -16.19 8.81 11.93
N GLN A 22 -16.73 9.36 13.02
CA GLN A 22 -18.13 9.77 13.15
C GLN A 22 -18.36 11.03 12.34
N GLY A 23 -18.73 10.82 11.10
CA GLY A 23 -19.27 11.87 10.23
C GLY A 23 -18.28 12.43 9.24
N LEU A 24 -17.06 11.88 9.12
CA LEU A 24 -16.29 12.08 7.92
C LEU A 24 -16.82 11.14 6.84
N PRO A 25 -17.18 11.64 5.64
CA PRO A 25 -17.56 10.76 4.55
C PRO A 25 -16.40 9.80 4.26
N ALA A 26 -16.71 8.52 4.05
CA ALA A 26 -15.72 7.50 3.66
C ALA A 26 -14.98 7.84 2.35
N ARG A 27 -15.51 8.83 1.62
CA ARG A 27 -14.91 9.45 0.46
C ARG A 27 -14.48 10.86 0.86
N SER A 28 -13.19 11.15 0.77
CA SER A 28 -12.71 12.51 0.91
C SER A 28 -13.39 13.38 -0.16
N ASP A 29 -14.00 14.50 0.23
CA ASP A 29 -14.42 15.58 -0.67
C ASP A 29 -13.19 16.35 -1.18
N ALA A 30 -12.14 15.63 -1.58
CA ALA A 30 -11.01 16.22 -2.29
C ALA A 30 -11.51 16.53 -3.70
N ASP A 31 -11.46 17.81 -4.08
CA ASP A 31 -11.50 18.18 -5.49
C ASP A 31 -10.39 17.42 -6.24
N SER A 32 -10.58 17.16 -7.53
CA SER A 32 -9.55 16.46 -8.31
C SER A 32 -8.30 17.34 -8.44
N GLU A 33 -7.29 17.07 -7.62
CA GLU A 33 -6.01 17.77 -7.63
C GLU A 33 -5.14 17.29 -8.79
N SER A 34 -4.36 18.20 -9.37
CA SER A 34 -3.36 17.86 -10.40
C SER A 34 -2.02 17.47 -9.77
N VAL A 35 -1.20 16.65 -10.46
CA VAL A 35 0.20 16.37 -10.07
C VAL A 35 0.98 17.66 -9.75
N LYS A 36 0.77 18.72 -10.54
CA LYS A 36 1.42 20.01 -10.30
C LYS A 36 1.00 20.65 -8.97
N GLU A 37 -0.27 20.55 -8.62
CA GLU A 37 -0.84 21.11 -7.39
C GLU A 37 -0.28 20.37 -6.17
N LEU A 38 -0.26 19.03 -6.21
CA LEU A 38 0.32 18.19 -5.15
C LEU A 38 1.81 18.51 -4.91
N ILE A 39 2.58 18.76 -5.96
CA ILE A 39 3.99 19.18 -5.82
C ILE A 39 4.08 20.57 -5.19
N ASP A 40 3.27 21.53 -5.63
CA ASP A 40 3.28 22.91 -5.13
C ASP A 40 2.82 22.99 -3.66
N GLU A 41 2.00 22.04 -3.21
CA GLU A 41 1.52 21.92 -1.83
C GLU A 41 2.43 21.07 -0.92
N GLY A 42 3.47 20.46 -1.48
CA GLY A 42 4.46 19.68 -0.73
C GLY A 42 4.04 18.25 -0.41
N GLN A 43 3.19 17.65 -1.25
CA GLN A 43 2.73 16.26 -1.19
C GLN A 43 3.37 15.41 -2.33
N PRO A 44 4.71 15.23 -2.35
CA PRO A 44 5.40 14.60 -3.48
C PRO A 44 5.13 13.09 -3.59
N PHE A 45 4.78 12.43 -2.49
CA PHE A 45 4.49 10.99 -2.49
C PHE A 45 3.16 10.71 -3.20
N GLU A 46 2.15 11.51 -2.87
CA GLU A 46 0.84 11.49 -3.49
C GLU A 46 0.94 11.86 -4.97
N ALA A 47 1.78 12.85 -5.31
CA ALA A 47 2.04 13.24 -6.69
C ALA A 47 2.62 12.10 -7.55
N GLU A 48 3.61 11.36 -7.04
CA GLU A 48 4.22 10.22 -7.76
C GLU A 48 3.23 9.08 -8.02
N VAL A 49 2.34 8.81 -7.06
CA VAL A 49 1.29 7.80 -7.21
C VAL A 49 0.28 8.20 -8.29
N ILE A 50 -0.16 9.46 -8.29
CA ILE A 50 -1.11 9.99 -9.28
C ILE A 50 -0.44 10.05 -10.67
N GLU A 51 0.82 10.49 -10.76
CA GLU A 51 1.59 10.52 -12.02
C GLU A 51 1.64 9.14 -12.67
N GLY A 52 1.93 8.08 -11.90
CA GLY A 52 1.96 6.72 -12.44
C GLY A 52 0.60 6.24 -12.98
N VAL A 53 -0.51 6.68 -12.37
CA VAL A 53 -1.88 6.34 -12.82
C VAL A 53 -2.27 7.14 -14.06
N GLU A 54 -1.95 8.44 -14.11
CA GLU A 54 -2.19 9.29 -15.27
C GLU A 54 -1.36 8.85 -16.48
N ASP A 55 -0.07 8.53 -16.28
CA ASP A 55 0.81 8.04 -17.34
C ASP A 55 0.35 6.69 -17.89
N ALA A 56 -0.14 5.78 -17.04
CA ALA A 56 -0.71 4.51 -17.49
C ALA A 56 -2.03 4.66 -18.27
N SER A 57 -2.83 5.69 -17.95
CA SER A 57 -4.04 6.02 -18.70
C SER A 57 -3.72 6.60 -20.08
N ASP A 58 -2.72 7.48 -20.18
CA ASP A 58 -2.29 8.07 -21.45
C ASP A 58 -1.44 7.10 -22.30
N GLN A 59 -0.79 6.14 -21.65
CA GLN A 59 -0.01 5.07 -22.29
C GLN A 59 -0.60 3.70 -21.94
N PRO A 60 -1.67 3.26 -22.63
CA PRO A 60 -2.25 1.95 -22.35
C PRO A 60 -1.19 0.87 -22.51
N GLU A 61 -1.12 0.00 -21.52
CA GLU A 61 -0.09 -1.02 -21.33
C GLU A 61 0.23 -1.75 -22.65
N ARG A 62 1.51 -1.76 -23.02
CA ARG A 62 1.96 -2.48 -24.22
C ARG A 62 1.95 -3.98 -23.93
N PRO A 63 1.60 -4.83 -24.91
CA PRO A 63 1.62 -6.28 -24.70
C PRO A 63 3.02 -6.75 -24.29
N VAL A 64 3.14 -7.38 -23.13
CA VAL A 64 4.38 -8.01 -22.69
C VAL A 64 4.67 -9.25 -23.55
N ARG A 65 5.91 -9.36 -24.04
CA ARG A 65 6.33 -10.55 -24.81
C ARG A 65 6.84 -11.61 -23.85
N THR A 66 6.05 -12.67 -23.66
CA THR A 66 6.48 -13.83 -22.88
C THR A 66 7.49 -14.67 -23.67
N ARG A 67 8.39 -15.33 -22.93
CA ARG A 67 9.35 -16.32 -23.45
C ARG A 67 9.01 -17.65 -22.80
N GLU A 68 8.73 -18.66 -23.62
CA GLU A 68 8.60 -20.04 -23.17
C GLU A 68 10.01 -20.65 -23.04
N LEU A 69 10.32 -21.22 -21.88
CA LEU A 69 11.56 -21.94 -21.61
C LEU A 69 11.28 -23.46 -21.68
N PRO A 70 12.24 -24.28 -22.15
CA PRO A 70 12.14 -25.73 -22.04
C PRO A 70 11.93 -26.15 -20.58
N GLU A 71 11.14 -27.21 -20.36
CA GLU A 71 10.82 -27.70 -19.01
C GLU A 71 12.07 -28.12 -18.20
N ASP A 72 13.17 -28.46 -18.87
CA ASP A 72 14.46 -28.80 -18.27
C ASP A 72 15.27 -27.59 -17.81
N ASP A 73 14.97 -26.40 -18.33
CA ASP A 73 15.63 -25.13 -18.00
C ASP A 73 14.86 -24.34 -16.92
N ILE A 74 13.78 -24.91 -16.37
CA ILE A 74 13.01 -24.33 -15.28
C ILE A 74 13.70 -24.67 -13.94
N PRO A 75 13.99 -23.68 -13.07
CA PRO A 75 14.53 -23.96 -11.73
C PRO A 75 13.66 -24.92 -10.93
N GLU A 76 14.29 -25.76 -10.10
CA GLU A 76 13.60 -26.83 -9.35
C GLU A 76 12.44 -26.31 -8.48
N GLU A 77 12.53 -25.08 -7.95
CA GLU A 77 11.46 -24.41 -7.18
C GLU A 77 10.15 -24.21 -7.96
N TYR A 78 10.22 -24.13 -9.29
CA TYR A 78 9.07 -23.90 -10.17
C TYR A 78 8.69 -25.12 -11.01
N ARG A 79 9.38 -26.25 -10.80
CA ARG A 79 9.10 -27.49 -11.52
C ARG A 79 7.96 -28.21 -10.81
N ASP A 80 6.80 -28.29 -11.44
CA ASP A 80 5.67 -29.07 -10.92
C ASP A 80 6.01 -30.56 -11.03
N ASP A 81 6.50 -31.13 -9.93
CA ASP A 81 6.99 -32.50 -9.85
C ASP A 81 5.89 -33.50 -9.44
N GLY A 82 4.62 -33.07 -9.48
CA GLY A 82 3.46 -33.93 -9.28
C GLY A 82 3.43 -34.62 -7.92
N LYS A 83 4.04 -34.01 -6.88
CA LYS A 83 4.09 -34.53 -5.50
C LYS A 83 2.76 -34.34 -4.77
N ASP A 84 1.64 -34.67 -5.42
CA ASP A 84 0.33 -34.79 -4.80
C ASP A 84 -0.49 -35.87 -5.54
N VAL A 85 0.00 -37.12 -5.50
CA VAL A 85 -0.81 -38.35 -5.77
C VAL A 85 -0.40 -39.50 -4.85
#